data_AF-A0A354FCM0-F1
#
_entry.id   AF-A0A354FCM0-F1
#
_cell.length_a   1.000
_cell.length_b   1.000
_cell.length_c   1.000
_cell.angle_alpha   90.00
_cell.angle_beta   90.00
_cell.angle_gamma   90.00
#
_symmetry.space_group_name_H-M   'P 1'
#
loop_
_entity.id
_entity.type
_entity.pdbx_description
1 polymer ?
#
loop_
_entity_poly.entity_id
_entity_poly.type
_entity_poly.pdbx_seq_one_letter_code
_entity_poly.pdbx_strand_id
1 'polypeptide(L)'
;LQDSTLKTCLRCGRRNRTDDLDNNYKICPNCSYHYPLTAGERIWLMTDENSFSELHDNHQTVDPLSFPGYLEKVEKAREETGLEDAVVTGITKINGEKVLMGVMDARFLAGSMGSLAGERVTAAFEKACAERLPVIFFTASGGARM
;
A
#
# COMPACT_ATOMS: atom_id res chain seq x y z
N LEU A 1 25.05 1.13 -18.23
CA LEU A 1 23.66 0.96 -18.68
C LEU A 1 23.14 -0.31 -18.02
N GLN A 2 22.57 -0.20 -16.82
CA GLN A 2 21.92 -1.35 -16.16
C GLN A 2 20.58 -1.56 -16.86
N ASP A 3 20.39 -2.73 -17.43
CA ASP A 3 19.16 -3.12 -18.11
C ASP A 3 18.03 -3.15 -17.06
N SER A 4 17.18 -2.13 -17.04
CA SER A 4 16.07 -1.95 -16.09
C SER A 4 14.97 -3.02 -16.22
N THR A 5 15.15 -3.95 -17.17
CA THR A 5 14.22 -5.03 -17.52
C THR A 5 14.43 -6.31 -16.72
N LEU A 6 15.49 -6.45 -15.92
CA LEU A 6 15.79 -7.68 -15.18
C LEU A 6 15.86 -7.45 -13.66
N LYS A 7 15.10 -8.25 -12.89
CA LYS A 7 15.08 -8.25 -11.42
C LYS A 7 15.56 -9.58 -10.86
N THR A 8 16.57 -9.53 -9.98
CA THR A 8 17.08 -10.71 -9.28
C THR A 8 16.15 -11.09 -8.13
N CYS A 9 15.76 -12.37 -8.07
CA CYS A 9 14.95 -12.90 -6.99
C CYS A 9 15.76 -13.01 -5.69
N LEU A 10 15.25 -12.38 -4.63
CA LEU A 10 15.88 -12.41 -3.30
C LEU A 10 15.90 -13.80 -2.66
N ARG A 11 15.03 -14.72 -3.12
CA ARG A 11 14.94 -16.09 -2.60
C ARG A 11 15.81 -17.10 -3.36
N CYS A 12 15.73 -17.12 -4.69
CA CYS A 12 16.40 -18.15 -5.50
C CYS A 12 17.55 -17.64 -6.36
N GLY A 13 17.85 -16.33 -6.33
CA GLY A 13 18.95 -15.72 -7.08
C GLY A 13 18.75 -15.65 -8.60
N ARG A 14 17.67 -16.22 -9.15
CA ARG A 14 17.39 -16.14 -10.59
C ARG A 14 16.97 -14.73 -10.99
N ARG A 15 17.46 -14.28 -12.15
CA ARG A 15 17.00 -13.06 -12.81
C ARG A 15 15.70 -13.34 -13.56
N ASN A 16 14.69 -12.53 -13.29
CA ASN A 16 13.39 -12.58 -13.96
C ASN A 16 13.21 -11.28 -14.72
N ARG A 17 12.53 -11.31 -15.87
CA ARG A 17 12.15 -10.07 -16.54
C ARG A 17 11.07 -9.35 -15.74
N THR A 18 11.10 -8.03 -15.74
CA THR A 18 10.07 -7.22 -15.08
C THR A 18 8.69 -7.52 -15.65
N ASP A 19 8.55 -7.60 -16.98
CA ASP A 19 7.29 -7.95 -17.65
C ASP A 19 6.74 -9.32 -17.23
N ASP A 20 7.62 -10.33 -17.07
CA ASP A 20 7.22 -11.66 -16.63
C ASP A 20 6.69 -11.64 -15.19
N LEU A 21 7.30 -10.81 -14.33
CA LEU A 21 6.81 -10.61 -12.96
C LEU A 21 5.47 -9.88 -12.96
N ASP A 22 5.32 -8.84 -13.78
CA ASP A 22 4.10 -8.04 -13.85
C ASP A 22 2.90 -8.87 -14.35
N ASN A 23 3.12 -9.68 -15.39
CA ASN A 23 2.13 -10.63 -15.91
C ASN A 23 1.82 -11.79 -14.94
N ASN A 24 2.72 -12.06 -13.98
CA ASN A 24 2.57 -13.12 -12.99
C ASN A 24 2.37 -12.57 -11.58
N TYR A 25 1.65 -11.45 -11.42
CA TYR A 25 1.23 -10.92 -10.11
C TYR A 25 2.39 -10.61 -9.15
N LYS A 26 3.55 -10.24 -9.68
CA LYS A 26 4.83 -10.10 -8.97
C LYS A 26 5.21 -11.35 -8.18
N ILE A 27 5.02 -12.53 -8.76
CA ILE A 27 5.44 -13.82 -8.20
C ILE A 27 6.59 -14.37 -9.05
N CYS A 28 7.68 -14.79 -8.40
CA CYS A 28 8.80 -15.42 -9.10
C CYS A 28 8.36 -16.73 -9.74
N PRO A 29 8.45 -16.90 -11.08
CA PRO A 29 8.00 -18.10 -11.78
C PRO A 29 8.82 -19.35 -11.42
N ASN A 30 10.01 -19.19 -10.85
CA ASN A 30 10.89 -20.30 -10.51
C ASN A 30 10.71 -20.85 -9.08
N CYS A 31 10.37 -20.00 -8.12
CA CYS A 31 10.35 -20.39 -6.69
C CYS A 31 9.14 -19.86 -5.91
N SER A 32 8.18 -19.27 -6.61
CA SER A 32 6.95 -18.69 -6.05
C SER A 32 7.19 -17.67 -4.93
N TYR A 33 8.33 -17.00 -4.95
CA TYR A 33 8.57 -15.87 -4.05
C TYR A 33 7.68 -14.69 -4.45
N HIS A 34 6.90 -14.18 -3.50
CA HIS A 34 6.07 -13.00 -3.68
C HIS A 34 6.91 -11.75 -3.46
N TYR A 35 7.05 -10.93 -4.50
CA TYR A 35 7.70 -9.63 -4.34
C TYR A 35 6.73 -8.65 -3.68
N PRO A 36 7.27 -7.63 -2.98
CA PRO A 36 6.46 -6.52 -2.50
C PRO A 36 5.71 -5.86 -3.66
N LEU A 37 4.46 -5.51 -3.38
CA LEU A 37 3.59 -4.73 -4.26
C LEU A 37 3.43 -3.34 -3.65
N THR A 38 3.38 -2.32 -4.49
CA THR A 38 2.91 -1.00 -4.09
C THR A 38 1.42 -1.03 -3.74
N ALA A 39 0.92 -0.03 -3.01
CA ALA A 39 -0.51 0.09 -2.74
C ALA A 39 -1.33 0.15 -4.05
N GLY A 40 -0.88 0.95 -5.03
CA GLY A 40 -1.53 1.07 -6.33
C GLY A 40 -1.57 -0.25 -7.12
N GLU A 41 -0.45 -0.98 -7.18
CA GLU A 41 -0.41 -2.29 -7.84
C GLU A 41 -1.34 -3.30 -7.15
N ARG A 42 -1.39 -3.29 -5.81
CA ARG A 42 -2.30 -4.16 -5.05
C ARG A 42 -3.76 -3.85 -5.34
N ILE A 43 -4.13 -2.56 -5.36
CA ILE A 43 -5.49 -2.12 -5.70
C ILE A 43 -5.82 -2.59 -7.12
N TRP A 44 -4.99 -2.26 -8.10
CA TRP A 44 -5.20 -2.63 -9.51
C TRP A 44 -5.40 -4.14 -9.71
N LEU A 45 -4.63 -4.97 -8.99
CA LEU A 45 -4.74 -6.43 -9.08
C LEU A 45 -6.01 -7.03 -8.47
N MET A 46 -6.62 -6.35 -7.50
CA MET A 46 -7.69 -6.92 -6.69
C MET A 46 -9.07 -6.38 -7.04
N THR A 47 -9.15 -5.26 -7.75
CA THR A 47 -10.39 -4.53 -7.97
C THR A 47 -10.90 -4.63 -9.41
N ASP A 48 -12.21 -4.55 -9.58
CA ASP A 48 -12.82 -4.38 -10.89
C ASP A 48 -12.33 -3.08 -11.55
N GLU A 49 -12.24 -3.08 -12.87
CA GLU A 49 -11.70 -1.95 -13.64
C GLU A 49 -12.46 -0.65 -13.33
N ASN A 50 -11.71 0.43 -13.06
CA ASN A 50 -12.24 1.78 -12.77
C ASN A 50 -13.25 1.84 -11.60
N SER A 51 -13.18 0.90 -10.64
CA SER A 51 -14.13 0.83 -9.53
C SER A 51 -13.63 1.42 -8.21
N PHE A 52 -12.31 1.62 -8.06
CA PHE A 52 -11.72 2.12 -6.82
C PHE A 52 -11.94 3.64 -6.67
N SER A 53 -12.58 4.01 -5.57
CA SER A 53 -12.76 5.40 -5.12
C SER A 53 -12.05 5.55 -3.77
N GLU A 54 -10.94 6.26 -3.76
CA GLU A 54 -10.18 6.55 -2.54
C GLU A 54 -11.04 7.34 -1.54
N LEU A 55 -10.89 7.01 -0.26
CA LEU A 55 -11.42 7.81 0.83
C LEU A 55 -10.38 8.88 1.17
N HIS A 56 -10.52 10.04 0.54
CA HIS A 56 -9.69 11.18 0.92
C HIS A 56 -10.15 11.74 2.26
N ASP A 57 -9.18 12.03 3.12
CA ASP A 57 -9.37 12.86 4.29
C ASP A 57 -8.70 14.22 4.09
N ASN A 58 -9.18 15.21 4.84
CA ASN A 58 -8.51 16.52 4.94
C ASN A 58 -7.45 16.51 6.05
N HIS A 59 -7.05 15.33 6.52
CA HIS A 59 -6.12 15.17 7.63
C HIS A 59 -4.68 15.14 7.10
N GLN A 60 -3.77 15.72 7.87
CA GLN A 60 -2.36 15.75 7.55
C GLN A 60 -1.57 15.14 8.70
N THR A 61 -0.41 14.57 8.37
CA THR A 61 0.53 14.10 9.38
C THR A 61 1.01 15.28 10.21
N VAL A 62 0.87 15.17 11.53
CA VAL A 62 1.33 16.15 12.51
C VAL A 62 2.46 15.58 13.38
N ASP A 63 3.30 16.45 13.92
CA ASP A 63 4.35 16.10 14.88
C ASP A 63 4.01 16.63 16.29
N PRO A 64 3.20 15.89 17.07
CA PRO A 64 2.79 16.33 18.40
C PRO A 64 3.94 16.33 19.41
N LEU A 65 5.04 15.61 19.12
CA LEU A 65 6.18 15.45 20.03
C LEU A 65 7.34 16.40 19.68
N SER A 66 7.26 17.12 18.56
CA SER A 66 8.38 17.89 18.00
C SER A 66 9.62 17.01 17.85
N PHE A 67 9.43 15.78 17.36
CA PHE A 67 10.50 14.79 17.27
C PHE A 67 11.52 15.20 16.19
N PRO A 68 12.82 15.33 16.54
CA PRO A 68 13.82 15.80 15.59
C PRO A 68 13.88 14.95 14.31
N GLY A 69 13.73 15.59 13.15
CA GLY A 69 13.85 14.92 11.86
C GLY A 69 12.60 14.17 11.40
N TYR A 70 11.48 14.22 12.15
CA TYR A 70 10.29 13.42 11.83
C TYR A 70 9.58 13.92 10.56
N LEU A 71 9.29 15.21 10.48
CA LEU A 71 8.60 15.78 9.33
C LEU A 71 9.44 15.65 8.05
N GLU A 72 10.76 15.82 8.13
CA GLU A 72 11.64 15.61 6.97
C GLU A 72 11.60 14.16 6.47
N LYS A 73 11.50 13.18 7.37
CA LYS A 73 11.33 11.76 6.99
C LYS A 73 9.98 11.49 6.33
N VAL A 74 8.92 12.16 6.80
CA VAL A 74 7.57 12.06 6.22
C VAL A 74 7.56 12.65 4.81
N GLU A 75 8.09 13.86 4.63
CA GLU A 75 8.16 14.50 3.30
C GLU A 75 8.98 13.67 2.31
N LYS A 76 10.14 13.16 2.74
CA LYS A 76 10.94 12.26 1.91
C LYS A 76 10.17 11.01 1.49
N ALA A 77 9.43 10.40 2.42
CA ALA A 77 8.61 9.24 2.09
C ALA A 77 7.48 9.59 1.10
N ARG A 78 6.84 10.76 1.26
CA ARG A 78 5.84 11.27 0.31
C ARG A 78 6.42 11.42 -1.09
N GLU A 79 7.60 12.04 -1.21
CA GLU A 79 8.30 12.19 -2.50
C GLU A 79 8.67 10.85 -3.13
N GLU A 80 9.16 9.89 -2.33
CA GLU A 80 9.59 8.58 -2.83
C GLU A 80 8.42 7.67 -3.25
N THR A 81 7.28 7.76 -2.57
CA THR A 81 6.16 6.83 -2.80
C THR A 81 4.97 7.44 -3.54
N GLY A 82 4.83 8.77 -3.53
CA GLY A 82 3.64 9.48 -3.97
C GLY A 82 2.41 9.24 -3.09
N LEU A 83 2.61 8.87 -1.83
CA LEU A 83 1.53 8.56 -0.88
C LEU A 83 1.52 9.59 0.24
N GLU A 84 0.34 9.91 0.77
CA GLU A 84 0.22 10.81 1.92
C GLU A 84 0.62 10.15 3.26
N ASP A 85 0.36 8.85 3.42
CA ASP A 85 0.84 8.02 4.52
C ASP A 85 0.95 6.55 4.07
N ALA A 86 1.32 5.68 5.00
CA ALA A 86 1.50 4.24 4.86
C ALA A 86 0.23 3.44 4.52
N VAL A 87 -0.94 4.07 4.38
CA VAL A 87 -2.19 3.39 4.07
C VAL A 87 -3.05 4.20 3.09
N VAL A 88 -3.58 3.47 2.11
CA VAL A 88 -4.60 3.95 1.19
C VAL A 88 -5.88 3.18 1.49
N THR A 89 -6.99 3.88 1.70
CA THR A 89 -8.31 3.28 1.94
C THR A 89 -9.29 3.77 0.88
N GLY A 90 -10.26 2.93 0.53
CA GLY A 90 -11.18 3.21 -0.56
C GLY A 90 -12.38 2.28 -0.58
N ILE A 91 -13.41 2.68 -1.30
CA ILE A 91 -14.50 1.79 -1.69
C ILE A 91 -14.23 1.29 -3.11
N THR A 92 -14.49 0.03 -3.36
CA THR A 92 -14.27 -0.60 -4.66
C THR A 92 -15.27 -1.71 -4.93
N LYS A 93 -15.13 -2.37 -6.08
CA LYS A 93 -15.84 -3.60 -6.40
C LYS A 93 -14.86 -4.73 -6.64
N ILE A 94 -15.25 -5.94 -6.21
CA ILE A 94 -14.54 -7.18 -6.52
C ILE A 94 -15.59 -8.16 -7.02
N ASN A 95 -15.50 -8.56 -8.30
CA ASN A 95 -16.51 -9.38 -8.97
C ASN A 95 -17.93 -8.78 -8.85
N GLY A 96 -18.04 -7.45 -8.95
CA GLY A 96 -19.30 -6.72 -8.82
C GLY A 96 -19.75 -6.39 -7.40
N GLU A 97 -19.17 -7.04 -6.38
CA GLU A 97 -19.53 -6.85 -4.97
C GLU A 97 -18.84 -5.63 -4.37
N LYS A 98 -19.60 -4.75 -3.73
CA LYS A 98 -19.07 -3.52 -3.12
C LYS A 98 -18.30 -3.87 -1.85
N VAL A 99 -17.05 -3.45 -1.78
CA VAL A 99 -16.12 -3.76 -0.69
C VAL A 99 -15.43 -2.48 -0.23
N LEU A 100 -15.20 -2.35 1.07
CA LEU A 100 -14.23 -1.39 1.58
C LEU A 100 -12.85 -2.04 1.62
N MET A 101 -11.89 -1.42 0.92
CA MET A 101 -10.53 -1.91 0.80
C MET A 101 -9.56 -0.96 1.53
N GLY A 102 -8.63 -1.53 2.28
CA GLY A 102 -7.46 -0.83 2.79
C GLY A 102 -6.18 -1.53 2.37
N VAL A 103 -5.19 -0.77 1.94
CA VAL A 103 -3.88 -1.30 1.53
C VAL A 103 -2.77 -0.50 2.18
N MET A 104 -1.96 -1.18 2.98
CA MET A 104 -0.75 -0.61 3.56
C MET A 104 0.43 -0.74 2.59
N ASP A 105 1.31 0.26 2.56
CA ASP A 105 2.52 0.27 1.74
C ASP A 105 3.77 0.42 2.61
N ALA A 106 4.56 -0.65 2.69
CA ALA A 106 5.77 -0.69 3.49
C ALA A 106 6.87 0.27 3.00
N ARG A 107 6.77 0.81 1.79
CA ARG A 107 7.73 1.81 1.28
C ARG A 107 7.62 3.12 2.06
N PHE A 108 6.44 3.45 2.57
CA PHE A 108 6.23 4.64 3.39
C PHE A 108 6.59 4.34 4.85
N LEU A 109 7.81 4.69 5.25
CA LEU A 109 8.31 4.53 6.63
C LEU A 109 8.04 3.12 7.21
N ALA A 110 8.42 2.10 6.44
CA ALA A 110 8.24 0.68 6.77
C ALA A 110 6.77 0.25 6.96
N GLY A 111 5.80 1.06 6.53
CA GLY A 111 4.37 0.81 6.73
C GLY A 111 3.92 0.98 8.18
N SER A 112 4.77 1.56 9.03
CA SER A 112 4.43 1.77 10.44
C SER A 112 3.27 2.76 10.58
N MET A 113 2.38 2.55 11.54
CA MET A 113 1.17 3.38 11.67
C MET A 113 1.45 4.63 12.50
N GLY A 114 1.36 5.81 11.87
CA GLY A 114 1.25 7.10 12.54
C GLY A 114 -0.21 7.49 12.80
N SER A 115 -0.43 8.72 13.27
CA SER A 115 -1.76 9.27 13.54
C SER A 115 -2.67 9.31 12.30
N LEU A 116 -2.15 9.78 11.16
CA LEU A 116 -2.92 9.84 9.91
C LEU A 116 -3.32 8.45 9.42
N ALA A 117 -2.39 7.48 9.44
CA ALA A 117 -2.72 6.09 9.09
C ALA A 117 -3.78 5.49 10.03
N GLY A 118 -3.70 5.75 11.34
CA GLY A 118 -4.69 5.31 12.32
C GLY A 118 -6.07 5.91 12.08
N GLU A 119 -6.14 7.20 11.78
CA GLU A 119 -7.38 7.91 11.45
C GLU A 119 -8.02 7.34 10.18
N ARG A 120 -7.23 7.11 9.12
CA ARG A 120 -7.72 6.50 7.87
C ARG A 120 -8.28 5.11 8.06
N VAL A 121 -7.60 4.28 8.86
CA VAL A 121 -8.10 2.95 9.22
C VAL A 121 -9.42 3.09 9.96
N THR A 122 -9.48 3.95 10.98
CA THR A 122 -10.69 4.16 11.79
C THR A 122 -11.86 4.61 10.94
N ALA A 123 -11.70 5.69 10.18
CA ALA A 123 -12.72 6.24 9.28
C ALA A 123 -13.20 5.20 8.25
N ALA A 124 -12.31 4.37 7.73
CA ALA A 124 -12.66 3.32 6.79
C ALA A 124 -13.53 2.23 7.44
N PHE A 125 -13.19 1.77 8.65
CA PHE A 125 -14.00 0.80 9.38
C PHE A 125 -15.35 1.37 9.83
N GLU A 126 -15.40 2.64 10.25
CA GLU A 126 -16.65 3.33 10.58
C GLU A 126 -17.57 3.43 9.35
N LYS A 127 -17.02 3.81 8.19
CA LYS A 127 -17.76 3.86 6.93
C LYS A 127 -18.27 2.49 6.50
N ALA A 128 -17.43 1.45 6.60
CA ALA A 128 -17.85 0.08 6.31
C ALA A 128 -18.97 -0.39 7.24
N CYS A 129 -18.90 -0.07 8.53
CA CYS A 129 -19.95 -0.37 9.49
C CYS A 129 -21.27 0.32 9.13
N ALA A 130 -21.22 1.63 8.86
CA ALA A 130 -22.39 2.42 8.49
C ALA A 130 -23.06 1.93 7.20
N GLU A 131 -22.27 1.56 6.19
CA GLU A 131 -22.76 1.07 4.89
C GLU A 131 -22.96 -0.45 4.84
N ARG A 132 -22.64 -1.17 5.93
CA ARG A 132 -22.66 -2.64 6.03
C ARG A 132 -21.85 -3.32 4.92
N LEU A 133 -20.67 -2.78 4.64
CA LEU A 133 -19.77 -3.32 3.62
C LEU A 133 -18.85 -4.40 4.20
N PRO A 134 -18.55 -5.47 3.44
CA PRO A 134 -17.39 -6.30 3.73
C PRO A 134 -16.11 -5.47 3.66
N VAL A 135 -15.14 -5.84 4.50
CA VAL A 135 -13.82 -5.16 4.58
C VAL A 135 -12.72 -6.13 4.17
N ILE A 136 -11.83 -5.69 3.28
CA ILE A 136 -10.59 -6.39 2.95
C ILE A 136 -9.41 -5.46 3.24
N PHE A 137 -8.49 -5.92 4.08
CA PHE A 137 -7.33 -5.13 4.48
C PHE A 137 -6.03 -5.87 4.19
N PHE A 138 -5.15 -5.25 3.41
CA PHE A 138 -3.80 -5.75 3.14
C PHE A 138 -2.82 -5.06 4.08
N THR A 139 -2.30 -5.81 5.05
CA THR A 139 -1.41 -5.28 6.07
C THR A 139 0.06 -5.47 5.67
N ALA A 140 0.85 -4.41 5.85
CA ALA A 140 2.28 -4.40 5.60
C ALA A 140 2.91 -3.36 6.53
N SER A 141 3.43 -3.81 7.68
CA SER A 141 4.09 -2.95 8.66
C SER A 141 5.29 -3.68 9.26
N GLY A 142 6.43 -3.00 9.31
CA GLY A 142 7.68 -3.49 9.90
C GLY A 142 7.86 -3.12 11.37
N GLY A 143 6.96 -2.35 11.98
CA GLY A 143 7.08 -1.90 13.36
C GLY A 143 6.17 -0.74 13.75
N ALA A 144 6.45 -0.15 14.91
CA ALA A 144 5.76 1.04 15.40
C ALA A 144 6.33 2.33 14.80
N ARG A 145 5.50 3.36 14.67
CA ARG A 145 5.94 4.72 14.35
C ARG A 145 6.34 5.39 15.68
N MET A 146 7.64 5.39 15.98
CA MET A 146 8.22 6.01 17.18
C MET A 146 8.54 7.47 16.95
#